data_AF-A0A426URQ8-F1
#
_entry.id   AF-A0A426URQ8-F1
#
_cell.length_a   1.000
_cell.length_b   1.000
_cell.length_c   1.000
_cell.angle_alpha   90.00
_cell.angle_beta   90.00
_cell.angle_gamma   90.00
#
_symmetry.space_group_name_H-M   'P 1'
#
loop_
_entity.id
_entity.type
_entity.pdbx_description
1 polymer ?
#
loop_
_entity_poly.entity_id
_entity_poly.type
_entity_poly.pdbx_seq_one_letter_code
_entity_poly.pdbx_strand_id
1 'polypeptide(L)'
;MKDAIETSTIAFAAIVAIVLIFAAVLGLRSFVETRRRRKLRAKTDAEAWTELLGKQLQIAPASVGDTEAATALDRARKLHYGAVQRLKTAKKTKQFERVRTYALAGLHNLNIMRRRLGKAPGPQGPIPFNAGAKTAKRDDNIRDVATGPSTGLPF
;
A
#
# COMPACT_ATOMS: atom_id res chain seq x y z
N MET A 1 55.57 14.32 31.16
CA MET A 1 55.13 13.20 30.30
C MET A 1 53.83 12.55 30.80
N LYS A 2 53.64 12.32 32.12
CA LYS A 2 52.38 11.79 32.67
C LYS A 2 51.14 12.64 32.33
N ASP A 3 51.24 13.96 32.46
CA ASP A 3 50.11 14.89 32.22
C ASP A 3 49.63 14.91 30.76
N ALA A 4 50.55 14.69 29.81
CA ALA A 4 50.22 14.62 28.38
C ALA A 4 49.47 13.32 28.02
N ILE A 5 49.82 12.21 28.68
CA ILE A 5 49.14 10.92 28.51
C ILE A 5 47.72 11.00 29.07
N GLU A 6 47.55 11.55 30.28
CA GLU A 6 46.23 11.72 30.92
C GLU A 6 45.30 12.65 30.11
N THR A 7 45.83 13.74 29.56
CA THR A 7 45.03 14.65 28.73
C THR A 7 44.58 13.96 27.43
N SER A 8 45.46 13.16 26.81
CA SER A 8 45.14 12.43 25.57
C SER A 8 44.11 11.32 25.78
N THR A 9 44.15 10.62 26.92
CA THR A 9 43.20 9.55 27.24
C THR A 9 41.81 10.12 27.55
N ILE A 10 41.74 11.26 28.26
CA ILE A 10 40.48 11.96 28.52
C ILE A 10 39.87 12.46 27.21
N ALA A 11 40.67 13.08 26.33
CA ALA A 11 40.21 13.57 25.04
C ALA A 11 39.70 12.42 24.14
N PHE A 12 40.44 11.31 24.09
CA PHE A 12 40.01 10.12 23.36
C PHE A 12 38.71 9.53 23.91
N ALA A 13 38.61 9.38 25.23
CA ALA A 13 37.40 8.89 25.89
C ALA A 13 36.19 9.80 25.62
N ALA A 14 36.38 11.12 25.64
CA ALA A 14 35.33 12.10 25.32
C ALA A 14 34.85 11.96 23.86
N ILE A 15 35.77 11.82 22.90
CA ILE A 15 35.43 11.63 21.48
C ILE A 15 34.67 10.31 21.29
N VAL A 16 35.14 9.22 21.89
CA VAL A 16 34.47 7.91 21.83
C VAL A 16 33.06 8.02 22.42
N ALA A 17 32.89 8.68 23.56
CA ALA A 17 31.58 8.88 24.17
C ALA A 17 30.63 9.67 23.25
N ILE A 18 31.12 10.75 22.62
CA ILE A 18 30.33 11.55 21.67
C ILE A 18 29.91 10.71 20.46
N VAL A 19 30.82 9.93 19.89
CA VAL A 19 30.53 9.06 18.74
C VAL A 19 29.48 8.00 19.11
N LEU A 20 29.59 7.38 20.29
CA LEU A 20 28.62 6.39 20.76
C LEU A 20 27.24 7.01 20.98
N ILE A 21 27.16 8.21 21.56
CA ILE A 21 25.90 8.95 21.72
C ILE A 21 25.30 9.27 20.35
N PHE A 22 26.11 9.75 19.40
CA PHE A 22 25.64 10.10 18.06
C PHE A 22 25.12 8.87 17.30
N ALA A 23 25.84 7.75 17.37
CA ALA A 23 25.42 6.47 16.80
C ALA A 23 24.10 5.98 17.42
N ALA A 24 23.94 6.08 18.75
CA ALA A 24 22.72 5.71 19.44
C ALA A 24 21.51 6.56 19.00
N VAL A 25 21.69 7.89 18.89
CA VAL A 25 20.64 8.81 18.44
C VAL A 25 20.22 8.54 16.99
N LEU A 26 21.18 8.35 16.09
CA LEU A 26 20.90 8.04 14.68
C LEU A 26 20.21 6.68 14.52
N GLY A 27 20.67 5.66 15.25
CA GLY A 27 20.07 4.32 15.24
C GLY A 27 18.61 4.35 15.74
N LEU A 28 18.34 5.07 16.83
CA LEU A 28 17.00 5.21 17.37
C LEU A 28 16.06 5.97 16.42
N ARG A 29 16.53 7.04 15.79
CA ARG A 29 15.75 7.80 14.79
C ARG A 29 15.34 6.93 13.60
N SER A 30 16.30 6.18 13.03
CA SER A 30 16.04 5.26 11.92
C SER A 30 15.03 4.16 12.30
N PHE A 31 15.16 3.59 13.50
CA PHE A 31 14.23 2.56 13.99
C PHE A 31 12.80 3.10 14.17
N VAL A 32 12.65 4.30 14.73
CA VAL A 32 11.34 4.94 14.90
C VAL A 32 10.70 5.26 13.56
N GLU A 33 11.48 5.79 12.61
CA GLU A 33 10.97 6.17 11.30
C GLU A 33 10.51 4.97 10.48
N THR A 34 11.29 3.88 10.47
CA THR A 34 10.90 2.64 9.79
C THR A 34 9.62 2.05 10.37
N ARG A 35 9.45 2.06 11.71
CA ARG A 35 8.23 1.58 12.36
C ARG A 35 7.01 2.45 12.03
N ARG A 36 7.16 3.77 12.00
CA ARG A 36 6.11 4.72 11.59
C ARG A 36 5.69 4.47 10.14
N ARG A 37 6.65 4.36 9.21
CA ARG A 37 6.39 4.07 7.79
C ARG A 37 5.67 2.73 7.60
N ARG A 38 6.11 1.68 8.31
CA ARG A 38 5.43 0.36 8.27
C ARG A 38 3.98 0.42 8.74
N LYS A 39 3.72 1.12 9.85
CA LYS A 39 2.35 1.31 10.36
C LYS A 39 1.48 2.07 9.36
N LEU A 40 2.00 3.15 8.77
CA LEU A 40 1.27 3.96 7.79
C LEU A 40 0.90 3.12 6.57
N ARG A 41 1.86 2.39 5.98
CA ARG A 41 1.61 1.49 4.85
C ARG A 41 0.54 0.44 5.17
N ALA A 42 0.65 -0.23 6.32
CA ALA A 42 -0.34 -1.22 6.73
C ALA A 42 -1.75 -0.62 6.88
N LYS A 43 -1.86 0.60 7.43
CA LYS A 43 -3.12 1.33 7.54
C LYS A 43 -3.72 1.62 6.16
N THR A 44 -2.95 2.25 5.28
CA THR A 44 -3.39 2.61 3.93
C THR A 44 -3.79 1.38 3.12
N ASP A 45 -3.02 0.29 3.22
CA ASP A 45 -3.38 -0.98 2.58
C ASP A 45 -4.72 -1.50 3.12
N ALA A 46 -4.89 -1.55 4.44
CA ALA A 46 -6.13 -2.02 5.06
C ALA A 46 -7.35 -1.19 4.62
N GLU A 47 -7.20 0.14 4.54
CA GLU A 47 -8.23 1.05 4.03
C GLU A 47 -8.56 0.75 2.57
N ALA A 48 -7.57 0.71 1.69
CA ALA A 48 -7.75 0.50 0.26
C ALA A 48 -8.40 -0.86 -0.06
N TRP A 49 -7.97 -1.93 0.62
CA TRP A 49 -8.56 -3.26 0.46
C TRP A 49 -10.00 -3.34 0.99
N THR A 50 -10.28 -2.67 2.11
CA THR A 50 -11.65 -2.63 2.69
C THR A 50 -12.59 -1.84 1.78
N GLU A 51 -12.13 -0.69 1.26
CA GLU A 51 -12.89 0.13 0.31
C GLU A 51 -13.13 -0.62 -1.01
N LEU A 52 -12.12 -1.31 -1.55
CA LEU A 52 -12.27 -2.13 -2.75
C LEU A 52 -13.35 -3.20 -2.55
N LEU A 53 -13.34 -3.90 -1.41
CA LEU A 53 -14.38 -4.88 -1.08
C LEU A 53 -15.76 -4.23 -0.99
N GLY A 54 -15.87 -3.06 -0.34
CA GLY A 54 -17.11 -2.30 -0.26
C GLY A 54 -17.67 -1.94 -1.64
N LYS A 55 -16.82 -1.41 -2.54
CA LYS A 55 -17.19 -1.10 -3.93
C LYS A 55 -17.63 -2.36 -4.69
N GLN A 56 -16.92 -3.47 -4.52
CA GLN A 56 -17.32 -4.73 -5.16
C GLN A 56 -18.63 -5.31 -4.62
N LEU A 57 -18.96 -5.05 -3.35
CA LEU A 57 -20.25 -5.42 -2.76
C LEU A 57 -21.39 -4.54 -3.25
N GLN A 58 -21.15 -3.25 -3.51
CA GLN A 58 -22.15 -2.33 -4.07
C GLN A 58 -22.62 -2.75 -5.47
N ILE A 59 -21.71 -3.29 -6.29
CA ILE A 59 -22.04 -3.82 -7.63
C ILE A 59 -22.52 -5.28 -7.59
N ALA A 60 -22.44 -5.95 -6.45
CA ALA A 60 -22.91 -7.32 -6.31
C ALA A 60 -24.45 -7.33 -6.25
N PRO A 61 -25.10 -8.39 -6.77
CA PRO A 61 -26.55 -8.50 -6.68
C PRO A 61 -27.03 -8.54 -5.21
N ALA A 62 -28.25 -8.08 -4.96
CA ALA A 62 -28.82 -8.08 -3.61
C ALA A 62 -29.01 -9.51 -3.08
N SER A 63 -29.47 -10.42 -3.93
CA SER A 63 -29.65 -11.85 -3.68
C SER A 63 -29.19 -12.66 -4.88
N VAL A 64 -28.93 -13.96 -4.67
CA VAL A 64 -28.49 -14.89 -5.71
C VAL A 64 -29.29 -16.18 -5.55
N GLY A 65 -29.75 -16.77 -6.65
CA GLY A 65 -30.53 -18.02 -6.62
C GLY A 65 -29.70 -19.27 -6.31
N ASP A 66 -28.43 -19.29 -6.71
CA ASP A 66 -27.50 -20.36 -6.37
C ASP A 66 -27.12 -20.32 -4.88
N THR A 67 -27.40 -21.40 -4.15
CA THR A 67 -27.23 -21.49 -2.69
C THR A 67 -25.79 -21.25 -2.24
N GLU A 68 -24.81 -21.78 -2.98
CA GLU A 68 -23.41 -21.60 -2.65
C GLU A 68 -22.94 -20.17 -2.91
N ALA A 69 -23.34 -19.58 -4.03
CA ALA A 69 -23.05 -18.20 -4.38
C ALA A 69 -23.70 -17.23 -3.38
N ALA A 70 -24.94 -17.50 -2.95
CA ALA A 70 -25.62 -16.73 -1.91
C ALA A 70 -24.86 -16.82 -0.57
N THR A 71 -24.41 -18.01 -0.19
CA THR A 71 -23.60 -18.22 1.02
C THR A 71 -22.26 -17.47 0.95
N ALA A 72 -21.60 -17.51 -0.20
CA ALA A 72 -20.34 -16.79 -0.41
C ALA A 72 -20.55 -15.26 -0.35
N LEU A 73 -21.62 -14.75 -0.94
CA LEU A 73 -21.97 -13.33 -0.87
C LEU A 73 -22.25 -12.88 0.58
N ASP A 74 -22.99 -13.66 1.36
CA ASP A 74 -23.24 -13.37 2.78
C ASP A 74 -21.93 -13.36 3.60
N ARG A 75 -21.06 -14.35 3.39
CA ARG A 75 -19.72 -14.37 4.00
C ARG A 75 -18.90 -13.14 3.65
N ALA A 76 -18.93 -12.70 2.39
CA ALA A 76 -18.24 -11.49 1.95
C ALA A 76 -18.78 -10.23 2.66
N ARG A 77 -20.11 -10.11 2.82
CA ARG A 77 -20.75 -9.01 3.56
C ARG A 77 -20.35 -9.00 5.03
N LYS A 78 -20.37 -10.16 5.70
CA LYS A 78 -19.94 -10.33 7.10
C LYS A 78 -18.47 -9.95 7.29
N LEU A 79 -17.60 -10.39 6.37
CA LEU A 79 -16.18 -10.07 6.41
C LEU A 79 -15.93 -8.58 6.17
N HIS A 80 -16.66 -7.94 5.25
CA HIS A 80 -16.60 -6.49 5.04
C HIS A 80 -17.03 -5.72 6.29
N TYR A 81 -18.17 -6.07 6.89
CA TYR A 81 -18.63 -5.46 8.14
C TYR A 81 -17.58 -5.60 9.25
N GLY A 82 -17.03 -6.81 9.43
CA GLY A 82 -15.97 -7.08 10.40
C GLY A 82 -14.69 -6.29 10.12
N ALA A 83 -14.30 -6.15 8.85
CA ALA A 83 -13.15 -5.34 8.45
C ALA A 83 -13.36 -3.86 8.79
N VAL A 84 -14.52 -3.29 8.45
CA VAL A 84 -14.86 -1.88 8.75
C VAL A 84 -14.84 -1.61 10.26
N GLN A 85 -15.45 -2.47 11.07
CA GLN A 85 -15.48 -2.28 12.53
C GLN A 85 -14.07 -2.35 13.15
N ARG A 86 -13.25 -3.30 12.69
CA ARG A 86 -11.87 -3.44 13.16
C ARG A 86 -10.96 -2.32 12.68
N LEU A 87 -11.21 -1.79 11.48
CA LEU A 87 -10.46 -0.67 10.93
C LEU A 87 -10.63 0.59 11.80
N LYS A 88 -11.86 0.87 12.24
CA LYS A 88 -12.18 2.01 13.13
C LYS A 88 -11.42 2.00 14.44
N THR A 89 -11.11 0.82 14.97
CA THR A 89 -10.47 0.64 16.29
C THR A 89 -8.99 0.28 16.22
N ALA A 90 -8.46 0.01 15.03
CA ALA A 90 -7.08 -0.41 14.84
C ALA A 90 -6.07 0.71 15.14
N LYS A 91 -5.07 0.40 15.97
CA LYS A 91 -3.99 1.31 16.38
C LYS A 91 -2.60 0.78 16.08
N LYS A 92 -2.44 -0.53 15.90
CA LYS A 92 -1.15 -1.23 15.71
C LYS A 92 -1.04 -1.82 14.30
N THR A 93 0.17 -1.90 13.77
CA THR A 93 0.47 -2.49 12.44
C THR A 93 -0.19 -3.86 12.25
N LYS A 94 -0.04 -4.77 13.22
CA LYS A 94 -0.65 -6.11 13.19
C LYS A 94 -2.18 -6.10 13.15
N GLN A 95 -2.83 -5.07 13.70
CA GLN A 95 -4.29 -4.95 13.64
C GLN A 95 -4.73 -4.53 12.23
N PHE A 96 -4.02 -3.59 11.60
CA PHE A 96 -4.27 -3.22 10.20
C PHE A 96 -4.00 -4.40 9.24
N GLU A 97 -2.93 -5.17 9.46
CA GLU A 97 -2.67 -6.40 8.71
C GLU A 97 -3.85 -7.38 8.81
N ARG A 98 -4.41 -7.58 10.01
CA ARG A 98 -5.60 -8.42 10.20
C ARG A 98 -6.82 -7.86 9.45
N VAL A 99 -7.06 -6.55 9.49
CA VAL A 99 -8.15 -5.92 8.72
C VAL A 99 -7.99 -6.21 7.23
N ARG A 100 -6.78 -6.04 6.69
CA ARG A 100 -6.47 -6.40 5.30
C ARG A 100 -6.79 -7.87 4.99
N THR A 101 -6.43 -8.80 5.88
CA THR A 101 -6.76 -10.23 5.71
C THR A 101 -8.27 -10.47 5.63
N TYR A 102 -9.07 -9.76 6.44
CA TYR A 102 -10.53 -9.86 6.40
C TYR A 102 -11.08 -9.37 5.07
N ALA A 103 -10.59 -8.23 4.57
CA ALA A 103 -10.99 -7.69 3.28
C ALA A 103 -10.63 -8.63 2.12
N LEU A 104 -9.42 -9.19 2.13
CA LEU A 104 -8.98 -10.18 1.13
C LEU A 104 -9.85 -11.45 1.14
N ALA A 105 -10.17 -11.97 2.33
CA ALA A 105 -11.07 -13.11 2.46
C ALA A 105 -12.48 -12.80 1.92
N GLY A 106 -12.98 -11.56 2.11
CA GLY A 106 -14.24 -11.11 1.55
C GLY A 106 -14.22 -11.06 0.01
N LEU A 107 -13.15 -10.52 -0.58
CA LEU A 107 -12.96 -10.50 -2.03
C LEU A 107 -12.85 -11.91 -2.61
N HIS A 108 -12.17 -12.82 -1.90
CA HIS A 108 -12.11 -14.22 -2.29
C HIS A 108 -13.50 -14.85 -2.35
N ASN A 109 -14.35 -14.62 -1.35
CA ASN A 109 -15.73 -15.10 -1.35
C ASN A 109 -16.57 -14.48 -2.48
N LEU A 110 -16.40 -13.19 -2.79
CA LEU A 110 -17.03 -12.59 -3.97
C LEU A 110 -16.61 -13.25 -5.27
N ASN A 111 -15.35 -13.68 -5.39
CA ASN A 111 -14.88 -14.40 -6.56
C ASN A 111 -15.40 -15.84 -6.62
N ILE A 112 -15.69 -16.48 -5.49
CA ILE A 112 -16.42 -17.75 -5.47
C ILE A 112 -17.83 -17.53 -6.04
N MET A 113 -18.56 -16.52 -5.54
CA MET A 113 -19.88 -16.16 -6.06
C MET A 113 -19.84 -15.87 -7.56
N ARG A 114 -18.90 -15.04 -8.04
CA ARG A 114 -18.77 -14.73 -9.47
C ARG A 114 -18.53 -15.97 -10.32
N ARG A 115 -17.63 -16.86 -9.89
CA ARG A 115 -17.33 -18.11 -10.60
C ARG A 115 -18.55 -19.03 -10.69
N ARG A 116 -19.31 -19.17 -9.60
CA ARG A 116 -20.57 -19.94 -9.59
C ARG A 116 -21.60 -19.35 -10.55
N LEU A 117 -21.60 -18.02 -10.74
CA LEU A 117 -22.46 -17.32 -11.68
C LEU A 117 -21.90 -17.23 -13.11
N GLY A 118 -20.81 -17.94 -13.42
CA GLY A 118 -20.17 -17.89 -14.75
C GLY A 118 -19.57 -16.52 -15.10
N LYS A 119 -19.35 -15.63 -14.12
CA LYS A 119 -18.78 -14.30 -14.30
C LYS A 119 -17.26 -14.33 -14.07
N ALA A 120 -16.55 -13.48 -14.80
CA ALA A 120 -15.12 -13.28 -14.59
C ALA A 120 -14.82 -12.82 -13.14
N PRO A 121 -13.65 -13.18 -12.57
CA PRO A 121 -13.22 -12.68 -11.27
C PRO A 121 -13.14 -11.15 -11.26
N GLY A 122 -13.44 -10.54 -10.12
CA GLY A 122 -13.30 -9.09 -9.97
C GLY A 122 -11.83 -8.66 -9.84
N PRO A 123 -11.56 -7.34 -9.83
CA PRO A 123 -10.23 -6.80 -9.60
C PRO A 123 -9.57 -7.39 -8.33
N GLN A 124 -8.35 -7.89 -8.47
CA GLN A 124 -7.60 -8.60 -7.42
C GLN A 124 -6.53 -7.71 -6.76
N GLY A 125 -6.82 -6.42 -6.58
CA GLY A 125 -5.85 -5.49 -6.01
C GLY A 125 -6.36 -4.06 -6.00
N PRO A 126 -6.19 -3.30 -4.90
CA PRO A 126 -6.19 -1.85 -4.99
C PRO A 126 -4.98 -1.46 -5.84
N ILE A 127 -5.18 -0.47 -6.71
CA ILE A 127 -4.12 0.07 -7.55
C ILE A 127 -2.98 0.51 -6.62
N PRO A 128 -1.72 0.09 -6.87
CA PRO A 128 -0.61 0.48 -6.01
C PRO A 128 -0.53 2.01 -5.96
N PHE A 129 -0.29 2.56 -4.76
CA PHE A 129 -0.15 4.01 -4.51
C PHE A 129 0.85 4.72 -5.45
N ASN A 130 1.75 3.97 -6.10
CA ASN A 130 2.73 4.48 -7.06
C ASN A 130 2.28 4.44 -8.53
N ALA A 131 1.06 4.01 -8.85
CA ALA A 131 0.56 4.02 -10.24
C ALA A 131 0.31 5.45 -10.75
N GLY A 132 0.05 6.42 -9.86
CA GLY A 132 -0.06 7.84 -10.23
C GLY A 132 1.28 8.53 -10.51
N ALA A 133 2.40 7.95 -10.07
CA ALA A 133 3.73 8.54 -10.27
C ALA A 133 4.40 8.10 -11.59
N LYS A 134 3.86 7.08 -12.28
CA LYS A 134 4.43 6.57 -13.54
C LYS A 134 3.76 7.13 -14.81
N THR A 135 2.70 7.91 -14.68
CA THR A 135 2.01 8.50 -15.84
C THR A 135 2.44 9.95 -16.14
N ALA A 136 3.38 10.52 -15.38
CA ALA A 136 3.86 11.89 -15.55
C ALA A 136 5.08 12.02 -16.49
N LYS A 137 5.37 11.01 -17.32
CA LYS A 137 6.40 11.10 -18.36
C LYS A 137 6.00 10.33 -19.61
N ARG A 138 4.87 10.72 -20.20
CA ARG A 138 4.67 10.51 -21.64
C ARG A 138 5.34 11.72 -22.28
N ASP A 139 6.58 11.54 -22.74
CA ASP A 139 7.29 12.56 -23.53
C ASP A 139 6.37 12.96 -24.69
N ASP A 140 5.81 14.15 -24.57
CA ASP A 140 5.09 14.95 -25.54
C ASP A 140 6.05 15.62 -26.54
N ASN A 141 7.30 15.15 -26.61
CA ASN A 141 8.26 15.50 -27.65
C ASN A 141 8.03 14.67 -28.93
N ILE A 142 6.77 14.49 -29.33
CA ILE A 142 6.45 14.30 -30.74
C ILE A 142 6.51 15.71 -31.31
N ARG A 143 7.66 16.02 -31.93
CA ARG A 143 7.78 17.18 -32.79
C ARG A 143 6.61 17.15 -33.75
N ASP A 144 5.81 18.21 -33.70
CA ASP A 144 4.91 18.60 -34.77
C ASP A 144 5.71 18.55 -36.08
N VAL A 145 5.56 17.47 -36.83
CA VAL A 145 6.02 17.43 -38.21
C VAL A 145 5.11 18.37 -38.95
N ALA A 146 5.65 19.54 -39.27
CA ALA A 146 4.97 20.59 -39.98
C ALA A 146 4.32 20.03 -41.26
N THR A 147 3.00 19.98 -41.28
CA THR A 147 2.21 19.96 -42.51
C THR A 147 2.37 21.32 -43.18
N GLY A 148 3.44 21.46 -43.97
CA GLY A 148 3.71 22.60 -44.86
C GLY A 148 3.46 22.24 -46.33
N PRO A 149 3.20 23.22 -47.20
CA PRO A 149 2.36 23.06 -48.39
C PRO A 149 3.09 22.50 -49.63
N SER A 150 2.27 21.95 -50.52
CA SER A 150 2.55 21.48 -51.88
C SER A 150 3.52 22.35 -52.70
N THR A 151 4.54 21.73 -53.33
CA THR A 151 5.01 22.11 -54.70
C THR A 151 6.02 21.10 -55.29
N GLY A 152 5.61 20.38 -56.36
CA GLY A 152 6.35 20.01 -57.59
C GLY A 152 7.59 19.10 -57.50
N LEU A 153 7.91 18.18 -58.42
CA LEU A 153 7.50 17.88 -59.80
C LEU A 153 8.09 16.46 -60.17
N PRO A 154 7.88 15.92 -61.38
CA PRO A 154 7.67 14.49 -61.67
C PRO A 154 8.95 13.74 -62.04
N PHE A 155 8.93 12.40 -61.90
CA PHE A 155 9.17 11.41 -62.95
C PHE A 155 8.64 10.04 -62.46
#